data_AF-A0A7R7DSN4-F1
#
_entry.id   AF-A0A7R7DSN4-F1
#
_cell.length_a   1.000
_cell.length_b   1.000
_cell.length_c   1.000
_cell.angle_alpha   90.00
_cell.angle_beta   90.00
_cell.angle_gamma   90.00
#
_symmetry.space_group_name_H-M   'P 1'
#
loop_
_entity.id
_entity.type
_entity.pdbx_description
1 polymer ?
#
loop_
_entity_poly.entity_id
_entity_poly.type
_entity_poly.pdbx_seq_one_letter_code
_entity_poly.pdbx_strand_id
1 'polypeptide(L)'
;MSSPALAAWRGGFGRAELTARRVAGLLEVPGCARREVLDAAELPLPEVAGLLGCPPPRLSPFVHARRRRFDAVCTDDELAVLLPLVRDGLDLPIDRGRVHQVPGAEVAERAAATRRLLAEQPEHTLLLLRDPVLPLRLGDREQWLTLDALLVTGSRPRHVVALRTFPRQDGVADPAQVAAAAREIAASVLALRALSEVSGRALLVLPENASLRPVAAPLTVTPQLARLTALVRTAGDSARLAELLTDAPALPDPVAGDAPARTAAAVTALPHRFGDGCLRCDLFTFCRGEQETAQAIGRLGTAVGNACASVPTVDAALALADGSRAPAGAAETALADGLSRAARALELAAAR
;
A
#
# COMPACT_ATOMS: atom_id res chain seq x y z
N MET A 1 7.24 20.05 3.73
CA MET A 1 7.26 20.14 5.22
C MET A 1 5.92 19.65 5.76
N SER A 2 5.87 18.95 6.89
CA SER A 2 4.62 18.43 7.47
C SER A 2 3.79 19.57 8.06
N SER A 3 2.47 19.55 7.88
CA SER A 3 1.56 20.57 8.43
C SER A 3 1.74 20.68 9.96
N PRO A 4 1.70 21.90 10.55
CA PRO A 4 1.77 22.09 12.01
C PRO A 4 0.74 21.27 12.77
N ALA A 5 -0.47 21.12 12.22
CA ALA A 5 -1.54 20.31 12.82
C ALA A 5 -1.16 18.81 12.89
N LEU A 6 -0.59 18.27 11.82
CA LEU A 6 -0.13 16.87 11.78
C LEU A 6 1.06 16.65 12.73
N ALA A 7 1.98 17.62 12.81
CA ALA A 7 3.12 17.53 13.72
C ALA A 7 2.67 17.58 15.19
N ALA A 8 1.73 18.47 15.53
CA ALA A 8 1.15 18.55 16.86
C ALA A 8 0.36 17.27 17.21
N TRP A 9 -0.44 16.75 16.28
CA TRP A 9 -1.22 15.53 16.49
C TRP A 9 -0.34 14.28 16.63
N ARG A 10 0.78 14.17 15.89
CA ARG A 10 1.73 13.05 16.02
C ARG A 10 2.31 12.93 17.44
N GLY A 11 2.37 14.03 18.20
CA GLY A 11 2.88 14.02 19.56
C GLY A 11 4.33 13.54 19.64
N GLY A 12 4.61 12.66 20.61
CA GLY A 12 5.97 12.17 20.90
C GLY A 12 6.51 11.09 19.96
N PHE A 13 5.71 10.57 19.03
CA PHE A 13 6.16 9.54 18.10
C PHE A 13 7.28 10.04 17.19
N GLY A 14 8.23 9.16 16.86
CA GLY A 14 9.22 9.43 15.80
C GLY A 14 8.57 9.61 14.42
N ARG A 15 9.40 10.01 13.43
CA ARG A 15 8.98 10.03 12.03
C ARG A 15 9.44 8.76 11.33
N ALA A 16 8.58 8.21 10.50
CA ALA A 16 8.85 7.07 9.65
C ALA A 16 8.81 7.49 8.18
N GLU A 17 9.71 6.91 7.39
CA GLU A 17 9.80 7.21 5.97
C GLU A 17 8.52 6.83 5.21
N LEU A 18 8.25 7.56 4.12
CA LEU A 18 7.19 7.23 3.18
C LEU A 18 7.73 6.22 2.17
N THR A 19 7.23 4.99 2.21
CA THR A 19 7.69 3.90 1.33
C THR A 19 6.70 3.62 0.20
N ALA A 20 7.14 2.91 -0.84
CA ALA A 20 6.26 2.47 -1.94
C ALA A 20 5.05 1.66 -1.44
N ARG A 21 5.23 0.87 -0.37
CA ARG A 21 4.15 0.11 0.27
C ARG A 21 3.10 1.03 0.89
N ARG A 22 3.52 2.10 1.58
CA ARG A 22 2.59 3.06 2.19
C ARG A 22 1.78 3.77 1.12
N VAL A 23 2.42 4.23 0.05
CA VAL A 23 1.74 4.86 -1.09
C VAL A 23 0.81 3.88 -1.81
N ALA A 24 1.23 2.63 -2.00
CA ALA A 24 0.39 1.58 -2.58
C ALA A 24 -0.87 1.28 -1.74
N GLY A 25 -0.81 1.50 -0.42
CA GLY A 25 -1.95 1.38 0.49
C GLY A 25 -3.13 2.30 0.12
N LEU A 26 -2.86 3.45 -0.52
CA LEU A 26 -3.91 4.33 -1.05
C LEU A 26 -4.80 3.62 -2.09
N LEU A 27 -4.25 2.67 -2.85
CA LEU A 27 -4.99 1.87 -3.83
C LEU A 27 -5.71 0.67 -3.19
N GLU A 28 -5.28 0.20 -2.02
CA GLU A 28 -5.90 -0.93 -1.34
C GLU A 28 -7.22 -0.52 -0.71
N VAL A 29 -7.22 0.60 0.01
CA VAL A 29 -8.42 1.14 0.65
C VAL A 29 -8.54 2.64 0.37
N PRO A 30 -8.96 3.01 -0.86
CA PRO A 30 -9.09 4.42 -1.24
C PRO A 30 -10.04 5.17 -0.30
N GLY A 31 -9.66 6.38 0.12
CA GLY A 31 -10.48 7.25 0.96
C GLY A 31 -10.51 6.89 2.44
N CYS A 32 -9.64 5.99 2.92
CA CYS A 32 -9.51 5.73 4.35
C CYS A 32 -8.84 6.92 5.04
N ALA A 33 -9.64 7.84 5.59
CA ALA A 33 -9.17 9.09 6.20
C ALA A 33 -8.14 8.85 7.33
N ARG A 34 -8.42 7.88 8.20
CA ARG A 34 -7.49 7.42 9.24
C ARG A 34 -6.11 7.05 8.68
N ARG A 35 -6.08 6.28 7.59
CA ARG A 35 -4.82 5.88 6.96
C ARG A 35 -4.10 7.07 6.32
N GLU A 36 -4.85 7.93 5.63
CA GLU A 36 -4.33 9.16 5.03
C GLU A 36 -3.67 10.06 6.09
N VAL A 37 -4.34 10.30 7.23
CA VAL A 37 -3.80 11.10 8.35
C VAL A 37 -2.54 10.46 8.93
N LEU A 38 -2.53 9.15 9.19
CA LEU A 38 -1.37 8.46 9.76
C LEU A 38 -0.15 8.48 8.83
N ASP A 39 -0.38 8.31 7.53
CA ASP A 39 0.67 8.39 6.51
C ASP A 39 1.17 9.84 6.33
N ALA A 40 0.25 10.80 6.31
CA ALA A 40 0.56 12.22 6.25
C ALA A 40 1.32 12.74 7.49
N ALA A 41 1.04 12.19 8.66
CA ALA A 41 1.74 12.47 9.92
C ALA A 41 3.10 11.76 10.01
N GLU A 42 3.42 10.87 9.05
CA GLU A 42 4.67 10.11 8.98
C GLU A 42 4.86 9.19 10.20
N LEU A 43 3.79 8.57 10.68
CA LEU A 43 3.87 7.72 11.86
C LEU A 43 4.54 6.36 11.58
N PRO A 44 5.32 5.81 12.53
CA PRO A 44 5.78 4.43 12.52
C PRO A 44 4.62 3.49 12.81
N LEU A 45 3.88 3.12 11.76
CA LEU A 45 2.66 2.32 11.89
C LEU A 45 2.83 0.98 12.63
N PRO A 46 3.95 0.23 12.49
CA PRO A 46 4.22 -0.94 13.33
C PRO A 46 4.20 -0.67 14.84
N GLU A 47 4.71 0.49 15.26
CA GLU A 47 4.76 0.90 16.67
C GLU A 47 3.39 1.33 17.15
N VAL A 48 2.66 2.12 16.35
CA VAL A 48 1.25 2.48 16.62
C VAL A 48 0.41 1.22 16.76
N ALA A 49 0.53 0.27 15.83
CA ALA A 49 -0.18 -1.00 15.87
C ALA A 49 0.20 -1.84 17.11
N GLY A 50 1.46 -1.80 17.54
CA GLY A 50 1.92 -2.42 18.78
C GLY A 50 1.21 -1.88 20.01
N LEU A 51 1.10 -0.55 20.15
CA LEU A 51 0.38 0.10 21.25
C LEU A 51 -1.13 -0.17 21.24
N LEU A 52 -1.70 -0.43 20.05
CA LEU A 52 -3.09 -0.84 19.88
C LEU A 52 -3.33 -2.34 20.14
N GLY A 53 -2.31 -3.09 20.58
CA GLY A 53 -2.41 -4.53 20.85
C GLY A 53 -2.46 -5.40 19.59
N CYS A 54 -2.14 -4.83 18.42
CA CYS A 54 -2.11 -5.53 17.14
C CYS A 54 -0.73 -5.45 16.46
N PRO A 55 0.35 -5.92 17.09
CA PRO A 55 1.69 -5.84 16.50
C PRO A 55 1.71 -6.56 15.14
N PRO A 56 2.39 -6.01 14.12
CA PRO A 56 2.44 -6.63 12.81
C PRO A 56 3.11 -8.01 12.89
N PRO A 57 2.71 -8.96 12.03
CA PRO A 57 3.27 -10.30 12.04
C PRO A 57 4.78 -10.23 11.79
N ARG A 58 5.55 -10.88 12.67
CA ARG A 58 6.99 -11.06 12.45
C ARG A 58 7.20 -12.09 11.34
N LEU A 59 7.94 -11.71 10.31
CA LEU A 59 8.36 -12.66 9.29
C LEU A 59 9.34 -13.67 9.90
N SER A 60 9.26 -14.92 9.45
CA SER A 60 10.17 -15.97 9.88
C SER A 60 11.62 -15.65 9.44
N PRO A 61 12.63 -15.98 10.26
CA PRO A 61 14.04 -15.89 9.85
C PRO A 61 14.34 -16.59 8.52
N PHE A 62 13.63 -17.68 8.22
CA PHE A 62 13.74 -18.40 6.95
C PHE A 62 13.26 -17.57 5.76
N VAL A 63 12.16 -16.83 5.90
CA VAL A 63 11.64 -15.92 4.85
C VAL A 63 12.64 -14.79 4.60
N HIS A 64 13.22 -14.23 5.66
CA HIS A 64 14.27 -13.22 5.53
C HIS A 64 15.54 -13.77 4.85
N ALA A 65 16.01 -14.94 5.26
CA ALA A 65 17.19 -15.57 4.67
C ALA A 65 16.97 -15.91 3.19
N ARG A 66 15.80 -16.46 2.84
CA ARG A 66 15.43 -16.76 1.45
C ARG A 66 15.36 -15.48 0.60
N ARG A 67 14.75 -14.40 1.12
CA ARG A 67 14.72 -13.09 0.45
C ARG A 67 16.13 -12.59 0.17
N ARG A 68 17.00 -12.54 1.18
CA ARG A 68 18.39 -12.07 1.01
C ARG A 68 19.15 -12.89 -0.03
N ARG A 69 18.99 -14.22 -0.02
CA ARG A 69 19.65 -15.10 -1.01
C ARG A 69 19.13 -14.86 -2.43
N PHE A 70 17.83 -14.71 -2.62
CA PHE A 70 17.26 -14.40 -3.94
C PHE A 70 17.73 -13.03 -4.44
N ASP A 71 17.72 -12.02 -3.57
CA ASP A 71 18.20 -10.68 -3.89
C ASP A 71 19.68 -10.74 -4.31
N ALA A 72 20.55 -11.44 -3.57
CA ALA A 72 21.95 -11.64 -3.93
C ALA A 72 22.10 -12.30 -5.31
N VAL A 73 21.44 -13.44 -5.56
CA VAL A 73 21.45 -14.12 -6.86
C VAL A 73 21.07 -13.18 -8.03
N CYS A 74 20.14 -12.26 -7.79
CA CYS A 74 19.72 -11.30 -8.81
C CYS A 74 20.69 -10.12 -8.96
N THR A 75 21.38 -9.70 -7.90
CA THR A 75 22.10 -8.43 -7.88
C THR A 75 23.62 -8.52 -7.86
N ASP A 76 24.16 -9.73 -7.66
CA ASP A 76 25.59 -10.00 -7.74
C ASP A 76 26.10 -9.91 -9.18
N ASP A 77 27.42 -9.92 -9.36
CA ASP A 77 28.12 -9.90 -10.65
C ASP A 77 27.58 -8.85 -11.63
N GLU A 78 27.43 -7.61 -11.15
CA GLU A 78 26.90 -6.49 -11.93
C GLU A 78 25.57 -6.81 -12.62
N LEU A 79 24.67 -7.50 -11.92
CA LEU A 79 23.32 -7.86 -12.41
C LEU A 79 23.34 -8.83 -13.60
N ALA A 80 24.44 -9.56 -13.84
CA ALA A 80 24.62 -10.40 -15.02
C ALA A 80 23.44 -11.36 -15.28
N VAL A 81 22.89 -11.94 -14.21
CA VAL A 81 21.73 -12.86 -14.30
C VAL A 81 20.45 -12.16 -14.79
N LEU A 82 20.29 -10.87 -14.52
CA LEU A 82 19.11 -10.10 -14.92
C LEU A 82 19.21 -9.58 -16.35
N LEU A 83 20.40 -9.37 -16.90
CA LEU A 83 20.57 -8.80 -18.25
C LEU A 83 19.81 -9.56 -19.34
N PRO A 84 19.93 -10.90 -19.49
CA PRO A 84 19.14 -11.63 -20.49
C PRO A 84 17.64 -11.54 -20.20
N LEU A 85 17.22 -11.66 -18.94
CA LEU A 85 15.80 -11.57 -18.55
C LEU A 85 15.18 -10.22 -18.90
N VAL A 86 15.93 -9.14 -18.73
CA VAL A 86 15.50 -7.78 -19.04
C VAL A 86 15.46 -7.55 -20.55
N ARG A 87 16.48 -8.02 -21.29
CA ARG A 87 16.49 -7.94 -22.75
C ARG A 87 15.28 -8.64 -23.35
N ASP A 88 15.07 -9.89 -22.98
CA ASP A 88 14.01 -10.72 -23.55
C ASP A 88 12.62 -10.26 -23.09
N GLY A 89 12.48 -9.91 -21.81
CA GLY A 89 11.19 -9.51 -21.23
C GLY A 89 10.72 -8.12 -21.63
N LEU A 90 11.65 -7.22 -21.97
CA LEU A 90 11.32 -5.85 -22.39
C LEU A 90 11.57 -5.57 -23.87
N ASP A 91 12.23 -6.46 -24.60
CA ASP A 91 12.69 -6.23 -25.98
C ASP A 91 13.53 -4.95 -26.08
N LEU A 92 14.54 -4.86 -25.21
CA LEU A 92 15.45 -3.72 -25.14
C LEU A 92 16.90 -4.18 -25.23
N PRO A 93 17.78 -3.45 -25.94
CA PRO A 93 19.20 -3.76 -26.01
C PRO A 93 19.91 -3.35 -24.71
N ILE A 94 19.71 -4.11 -23.63
CA ILE A 94 20.37 -3.90 -22.33
C ILE A 94 21.56 -4.84 -22.17
N ASP A 95 22.78 -4.33 -22.17
CA ASP A 95 24.01 -5.14 -22.24
C ASP A 95 24.89 -5.07 -20.99
N ARG A 96 24.66 -4.08 -20.10
CA ARG A 96 25.49 -3.84 -18.92
C ARG A 96 24.63 -3.57 -17.69
N GLY A 97 25.02 -4.14 -16.56
CA GLY A 97 24.44 -3.79 -15.27
C GLY A 97 25.34 -2.83 -14.50
N ARG A 98 24.74 -2.03 -13.62
CA ARG A 98 25.44 -1.13 -12.71
C ARG A 98 24.74 -1.14 -11.37
N VAL A 99 25.51 -1.22 -10.30
CA VAL A 99 24.99 -1.19 -8.93
C VAL A 99 25.62 -0.02 -8.19
N HIS A 100 24.79 0.83 -7.60
CA HIS A 100 25.24 1.97 -6.81
C HIS A 100 24.51 2.01 -5.47
N GLN A 101 25.27 2.18 -4.39
CA GLN A 101 24.73 2.69 -3.14
C GLN A 101 24.51 4.20 -3.32
N VAL A 102 23.31 4.69 -3.02
CA VAL A 102 23.03 6.13 -3.07
C VAL A 102 23.75 6.81 -1.89
N PRO A 103 24.66 7.77 -2.14
CA PRO A 103 25.35 8.48 -1.07
C PRO A 103 24.46 9.55 -0.42
N GLY A 104 24.77 9.89 0.83
CA GLY A 104 24.09 10.93 1.62
C GLY A 104 23.58 10.38 2.96
N ALA A 105 23.77 11.15 4.02
CA ALA A 105 23.23 10.80 5.34
C ALA A 105 21.78 11.26 5.47
N GLU A 106 21.48 12.44 4.92
CA GLU A 106 20.16 13.05 4.98
C GLU A 106 19.30 12.71 3.76
N VAL A 107 17.99 12.70 3.94
CA VAL A 107 17.01 12.38 2.88
C VAL A 107 17.18 13.29 1.65
N ALA A 108 17.45 14.59 1.87
CA ALA A 108 17.65 15.55 0.79
C ALA A 108 18.93 15.30 -0.01
N GLU A 109 20.02 14.88 0.66
CA GLU A 109 21.27 14.51 0.01
C GLU A 109 21.09 13.26 -0.85
N ARG A 110 20.45 12.22 -0.30
CA ARG A 110 20.13 11.00 -1.04
C ARG A 110 19.21 11.28 -2.23
N ALA A 111 18.26 12.21 -2.10
CA ALA A 111 17.39 12.60 -3.21
C ALA A 111 18.15 13.31 -4.33
N ALA A 112 19.07 14.22 -3.99
CA ALA A 112 19.94 14.88 -4.95
C ALA A 112 20.87 13.87 -5.66
N ALA A 113 21.46 12.94 -4.90
CA ALA A 113 22.32 11.89 -5.44
C ALA A 113 21.54 10.91 -6.33
N THR A 114 20.33 10.52 -5.94
CA THR A 114 19.43 9.67 -6.75
C THR A 114 19.14 10.34 -8.09
N ARG A 115 18.78 11.63 -8.09
CA ARG A 115 18.53 12.40 -9.31
C ARG A 115 19.76 12.43 -10.23
N ARG A 116 20.95 12.68 -9.66
CA ARG A 116 22.20 12.71 -10.43
C ARG A 116 22.52 11.35 -11.06
N LEU A 117 22.48 10.27 -10.29
CA LEU A 117 22.76 8.92 -10.78
C LEU A 117 21.78 8.48 -11.87
N LEU A 118 20.50 8.86 -11.77
CA LEU A 118 19.52 8.63 -12.83
C LEU A 118 19.86 9.43 -14.09
N ALA A 119 20.20 10.71 -13.95
CA ALA A 119 20.53 11.57 -15.09
C ALA A 119 21.79 11.13 -15.84
N GLU A 120 22.79 10.62 -15.12
CA GLU A 120 24.07 10.14 -15.65
C GLU A 120 24.01 8.68 -16.15
N GLN A 121 22.87 8.00 -15.97
CA GLN A 121 22.72 6.61 -16.41
C GLN A 121 22.90 6.50 -17.94
N PRO A 122 23.88 5.71 -18.43
CA PRO A 122 24.06 5.51 -19.85
C PRO A 122 22.91 4.72 -20.47
N GLU A 123 22.68 4.92 -21.77
CA GLU A 123 21.80 4.04 -22.55
C GLU A 123 22.30 2.59 -22.49
N HIS A 124 21.40 1.65 -22.80
CA HIS A 124 21.70 0.21 -22.81
C HIS A 124 22.10 -0.40 -21.44
N THR A 125 21.95 0.35 -20.34
CA THR A 125 22.28 -0.16 -18.99
C THR A 125 21.04 -0.54 -18.18
N LEU A 126 21.22 -1.48 -17.25
CA LEU A 126 20.34 -1.74 -16.11
C LEU A 126 20.99 -1.16 -14.85
N LEU A 127 20.34 -0.20 -14.20
CA LEU A 127 20.87 0.46 -13.00
C LEU A 127 20.10 0.02 -11.77
N LEU A 128 20.81 -0.54 -10.79
CA LEU A 128 20.34 -0.77 -9.43
C LEU A 128 20.84 0.34 -8.51
N LEU A 129 19.92 1.12 -7.97
CA LEU A 129 20.18 2.05 -6.87
C LEU A 129 19.71 1.41 -5.57
N ARG A 130 20.58 1.37 -4.55
CA ARG A 130 20.25 0.98 -3.18
C ARG A 130 19.93 2.22 -2.34
N ASP A 131 18.86 2.15 -1.56
CA ASP A 131 18.31 3.24 -0.75
C ASP A 131 18.03 4.57 -1.50
N PRO A 132 17.49 4.54 -2.74
CA PRO A 132 17.18 5.78 -3.44
C PRO A 132 15.99 6.51 -2.84
N VAL A 133 16.00 7.82 -3.03
CA VAL A 133 14.93 8.73 -2.61
C VAL A 133 14.39 9.47 -3.82
N LEU A 134 13.08 9.36 -4.05
CA LEU A 134 12.38 10.01 -5.16
C LEU A 134 11.42 11.09 -4.63
N PRO A 135 11.26 12.22 -5.33
CA PRO A 135 10.24 13.20 -4.97
C PRO A 135 8.85 12.62 -5.23
N LEU A 136 7.92 12.87 -4.32
CA LEU A 136 6.51 12.55 -4.49
C LEU A 136 5.65 13.66 -3.93
N ARG A 137 4.67 14.11 -4.72
CA ARG A 137 3.69 15.09 -4.25
C ARG A 137 2.40 14.37 -3.84
N LEU A 138 1.98 14.59 -2.60
CA LEU A 138 0.72 14.13 -2.03
C LEU A 138 -0.09 15.36 -1.65
N GLY A 139 -1.19 15.63 -2.37
CA GLY A 139 -1.95 16.86 -2.25
C GLY A 139 -1.11 18.08 -2.61
N ASP A 140 -1.15 19.06 -1.72
CA ASP A 140 -0.34 20.27 -1.70
C ASP A 140 1.06 20.05 -1.08
N ARG A 141 1.39 18.83 -0.65
CA ARG A 141 2.64 18.53 0.08
C ARG A 141 3.67 17.82 -0.78
N GLU A 142 4.87 18.37 -0.78
CA GLU A 142 6.07 17.66 -1.24
C GLU A 142 6.62 16.74 -0.15
N GLN A 143 6.81 15.48 -0.50
CA GLN A 143 7.34 14.42 0.35
C GLN A 143 8.40 13.62 -0.41
N TRP A 144 9.11 12.77 0.32
CA TRP A 144 10.17 11.93 -0.20
C TRP A 144 9.75 10.47 -0.11
N LEU A 145 9.66 9.81 -1.26
CA LEU A 145 9.48 8.36 -1.36
C LEU A 145 10.84 7.69 -1.19
N THR A 146 11.02 6.93 -0.11
CA THR A 146 12.19 6.07 0.09
C THR A 146 11.91 4.66 -0.42
N LEU A 147 12.92 4.05 -1.02
CA LEU A 147 12.86 2.69 -1.55
C LEU A 147 14.08 1.91 -1.04
N ASP A 148 13.90 0.64 -0.67
CA ASP A 148 15.05 -0.24 -0.38
C ASP A 148 15.98 -0.36 -1.61
N ALA A 149 15.38 -0.38 -2.80
CA ALA A 149 16.07 -0.45 -4.08
C ALA A 149 15.21 0.07 -5.23
N LEU A 150 15.85 0.64 -6.25
CA LEU A 150 15.25 0.96 -7.55
C LEU A 150 16.09 0.33 -8.65
N LEU A 151 15.48 -0.55 -9.45
CA LEU A 151 16.12 -1.18 -10.59
C LEU A 151 15.44 -0.67 -11.88
N VAL A 152 16.20 0.03 -12.73
CA VAL A 152 15.63 0.80 -13.85
C VAL A 152 16.52 0.76 -15.09
N THR A 153 15.90 0.68 -16.27
CA THR A 153 16.62 0.70 -17.56
C THR A 153 17.11 2.10 -17.93
N GLY A 154 18.21 2.15 -18.69
CA GLY A 154 18.79 3.36 -19.28
C GLY A 154 18.12 3.76 -20.60
N SER A 155 17.00 3.15 -20.96
CA SER A 155 16.22 3.48 -22.16
C SER A 155 15.31 4.69 -21.93
N ARG A 156 14.81 5.29 -23.02
CA ARG A 156 13.68 6.23 -22.98
C ARG A 156 12.50 5.68 -23.79
N PRO A 157 11.31 5.49 -23.19
CA PRO A 157 11.03 5.63 -21.77
C PRO A 157 11.78 4.59 -20.93
N ARG A 158 12.02 4.91 -19.65
CA ARG A 158 12.62 4.00 -18.67
C ARG A 158 11.61 2.94 -18.25
N HIS A 159 12.09 1.74 -17.92
CA HIS A 159 11.28 0.64 -17.40
C HIS A 159 11.76 0.25 -16.01
N VAL A 160 10.83 0.03 -15.09
CA VAL A 160 11.12 -0.48 -13.74
C VAL A 160 11.18 -2.00 -13.80
N VAL A 161 12.20 -2.57 -13.18
CA VAL A 161 12.34 -4.02 -12.95
C VAL A 161 12.16 -4.28 -11.46
N ALA A 162 11.24 -5.15 -11.09
CA ALA A 162 10.87 -5.40 -9.70
C ALA A 162 11.26 -6.82 -9.28
N LEU A 163 12.12 -6.93 -8.29
CA LEU A 163 12.47 -8.22 -7.68
C LEU A 163 11.44 -8.55 -6.59
N ARG A 164 10.82 -9.73 -6.65
CA ARG A 164 9.91 -10.23 -5.61
C ARG A 164 10.21 -11.69 -5.30
N THR A 165 9.96 -12.09 -4.06
CA THR A 165 10.42 -13.38 -3.51
C THR A 165 9.34 -14.46 -3.45
N PHE A 166 8.10 -14.12 -3.81
CA PHE A 166 7.06 -15.11 -3.96
C PHE A 166 7.25 -15.90 -5.26
N PRO A 167 7.06 -17.22 -5.24
CA PRO A 167 7.40 -18.04 -6.38
C PRO A 167 6.40 -17.88 -7.52
N ARG A 168 6.91 -18.02 -8.73
CA ARG A 168 6.11 -18.44 -9.89
C ARG A 168 6.09 -19.97 -9.87
N GLN A 169 4.97 -20.54 -9.45
CA GLN A 169 4.77 -21.98 -9.29
C GLN A 169 4.16 -22.57 -10.54
N ASP A 170 4.84 -23.53 -11.16
CA ASP A 170 4.39 -24.22 -12.37
C ASP A 170 3.98 -23.24 -13.48
N GLY A 171 4.76 -22.17 -13.64
CA GLY A 171 4.52 -21.13 -14.61
C GLY A 171 3.54 -20.02 -14.19
N VAL A 172 2.89 -20.14 -13.02
CA VAL A 172 1.85 -19.21 -12.54
C VAL A 172 2.29 -18.55 -11.23
N ALA A 173 2.17 -17.22 -11.15
CA ALA A 173 2.35 -16.49 -9.90
C ALA A 173 1.01 -16.19 -9.24
N ASP A 174 0.99 -16.15 -7.91
CA ASP A 174 -0.21 -15.80 -7.13
C ASP A 174 -0.77 -14.44 -7.57
N PRO A 175 -2.02 -14.38 -8.09
CA PRO A 175 -2.62 -13.15 -8.59
C PRO A 175 -2.72 -12.03 -7.54
N ALA A 176 -2.95 -12.36 -6.27
CA ALA A 176 -3.04 -11.37 -5.20
C ALA A 176 -1.68 -10.74 -4.92
N GLN A 177 -0.60 -11.53 -4.97
CA GLN A 177 0.76 -11.05 -4.77
C GLN A 177 1.25 -10.23 -5.98
N VAL A 178 0.90 -10.64 -7.20
CA VAL A 178 1.16 -9.87 -8.41
C VAL A 178 0.41 -8.53 -8.37
N ALA A 179 -0.85 -8.52 -7.96
CA ALA A 179 -1.63 -7.29 -7.82
C ALA A 179 -1.02 -6.34 -6.77
N ALA A 180 -0.50 -6.88 -5.66
CA ALA A 180 0.22 -6.10 -4.66
C ALA A 180 1.52 -5.50 -5.21
N ALA A 181 2.33 -6.31 -5.90
CA ALA A 181 3.54 -5.85 -6.57
C ALA A 181 3.23 -4.76 -7.60
N ALA A 182 2.17 -4.90 -8.40
CA ALA A 182 1.75 -3.90 -9.38
C ALA A 182 1.44 -2.54 -8.75
N ARG A 183 0.82 -2.52 -7.56
CA ARG A 183 0.51 -1.29 -6.81
C ARG A 183 1.78 -0.61 -6.27
N GLU A 184 2.70 -1.39 -5.70
CA GLU A 184 4.00 -0.87 -5.24
C GLU A 184 4.85 -0.33 -6.41
N ILE A 185 4.90 -1.05 -7.53
CA ILE A 185 5.61 -0.62 -8.74
C ILE A 185 4.98 0.67 -9.28
N ALA A 186 3.65 0.78 -9.31
CA ALA A 186 2.97 2.00 -9.73
C ALA A 186 3.36 3.21 -8.87
N ALA A 187 3.55 3.03 -7.56
CA ALA A 187 4.04 4.08 -6.68
C ALA A 187 5.47 4.52 -7.03
N SER A 188 6.38 3.57 -7.27
CA SER A 188 7.74 3.88 -7.72
C SER A 188 7.76 4.56 -9.09
N VAL A 189 6.97 4.07 -10.06
CA VAL A 189 6.84 4.68 -11.40
C VAL A 189 6.29 6.11 -11.29
N LEU A 190 5.26 6.33 -10.46
CA LEU A 190 4.68 7.66 -10.24
C LEU A 190 5.72 8.66 -9.73
N ALA A 191 6.50 8.28 -8.71
CA ALA A 191 7.54 9.16 -8.16
C ALA A 191 8.68 9.38 -9.17
N LEU A 192 9.10 8.33 -9.89
CA LEU A 192 10.17 8.43 -10.88
C LEU A 192 9.80 9.32 -12.08
N ARG A 193 8.51 9.41 -12.43
CA ARG A 193 8.00 10.29 -13.49
C ARG A 193 8.21 11.78 -13.23
N ALA A 194 8.47 12.18 -11.98
CA ALA A 194 8.88 13.55 -11.68
C ALA A 194 10.31 13.87 -12.15
N LEU A 195 11.12 12.85 -12.48
CA LEU A 195 12.52 13.00 -12.87
C LEU A 195 12.81 12.60 -14.33
N SER A 196 11.96 11.78 -14.94
CA SER A 196 12.19 11.24 -16.30
C SER A 196 10.93 10.64 -16.91
N GLU A 197 10.95 10.33 -18.21
CA GLU A 197 9.89 9.54 -18.85
C GLU A 197 9.98 8.07 -18.43
N VAL A 198 8.89 7.53 -17.89
CA VAL A 198 8.82 6.15 -17.39
C VAL A 198 7.59 5.44 -17.96
N SER A 199 7.83 4.26 -18.52
CA SER A 199 6.82 3.37 -19.09
C SER A 199 5.86 2.85 -18.01
N GLY A 200 4.60 2.65 -18.39
CA GLY A 200 3.64 1.90 -17.57
C GLY A 200 3.84 0.37 -17.67
N ARG A 201 4.76 -0.09 -18.53
CA ARG A 201 5.20 -1.48 -18.60
C ARG A 201 6.44 -1.65 -17.74
N ALA A 202 6.38 -2.61 -16.82
CA ALA A 202 7.45 -3.01 -15.94
C ALA A 202 7.82 -4.48 -16.19
N LEU A 203 8.90 -4.94 -15.57
CA LEU A 203 9.28 -6.35 -15.56
C LEU A 203 9.26 -6.87 -14.12
N LEU A 204 8.51 -7.93 -13.86
CA LEU A 204 8.47 -8.60 -12.57
C LEU A 204 9.41 -9.81 -12.62
N VAL A 205 10.40 -9.84 -11.72
CA VAL A 205 11.35 -10.95 -11.60
C VAL A 205 11.06 -11.73 -10.32
N LEU A 206 10.84 -13.03 -10.48
CA LEU A 206 10.41 -13.96 -9.44
C LEU A 206 11.30 -15.21 -9.40
N PRO A 207 11.43 -15.92 -8.27
CA PRO A 207 11.99 -17.26 -8.27
C PRO A 207 11.05 -18.25 -8.95
N GLU A 208 11.60 -19.16 -9.76
CA GLU A 208 10.86 -20.28 -10.35
C GLU A 208 10.71 -21.41 -9.33
N ASN A 209 9.47 -21.82 -9.05
CA ASN A 209 9.12 -22.88 -8.11
C ASN A 209 9.81 -22.68 -6.73
N ALA A 210 10.30 -23.75 -6.12
CA ALA A 210 11.04 -23.69 -4.86
C ALA A 210 12.51 -23.23 -5.03
N SER A 211 12.99 -23.08 -6.25
CA SER A 211 14.39 -22.71 -6.53
C SER A 211 14.66 -21.22 -6.28
N LEU A 212 15.91 -20.79 -6.47
CA LEU A 212 16.29 -19.37 -6.54
C LEU A 212 16.56 -18.92 -7.97
N ARG A 213 16.24 -19.75 -8.98
CA ARG A 213 16.43 -19.38 -10.39
C ARG A 213 15.46 -18.25 -10.73
N PRO A 214 15.94 -17.06 -11.14
CA PRO A 214 15.06 -15.97 -11.49
C PRO A 214 14.41 -16.22 -12.86
N VAL A 215 13.15 -15.83 -12.95
CA VAL A 215 12.36 -15.77 -14.18
C VAL A 215 11.68 -14.42 -14.24
N ALA A 216 11.44 -13.93 -15.44
CA ALA A 216 10.85 -12.62 -15.65
C ALA A 216 9.51 -12.72 -16.38
N ALA A 217 8.56 -11.87 -15.98
CA ALA A 217 7.28 -11.71 -16.63
C ALA A 217 6.98 -10.22 -16.82
N PRO A 218 6.53 -9.78 -18.02
CA PRO A 218 6.11 -8.41 -18.22
C PRO A 218 4.86 -8.11 -17.37
N LEU A 219 4.80 -6.91 -16.80
CA LEU A 219 3.70 -6.47 -15.97
C LEU A 219 3.30 -5.04 -16.33
N THR A 220 2.04 -4.85 -16.73
CA THR A 220 1.49 -3.52 -17.01
C THR A 220 0.88 -2.94 -15.74
N VAL A 221 1.34 -1.75 -15.35
CA VAL A 221 0.88 -1.02 -14.16
C VAL A 221 0.10 0.25 -14.50
N THR A 222 -0.18 0.51 -15.79
CA THR A 222 -0.94 1.68 -16.24
C THR A 222 -2.28 1.87 -15.50
N PRO A 223 -3.11 0.83 -15.26
CA PRO A 223 -4.36 0.99 -14.52
C PRO A 223 -4.18 1.40 -13.06
N GLN A 224 -3.14 0.90 -12.39
CA GLN A 224 -2.78 1.25 -11.01
C GLN A 224 -2.25 2.67 -10.97
N LEU A 225 -1.40 3.03 -11.94
CA LEU A 225 -0.79 4.35 -12.06
C LEU A 225 -1.84 5.43 -12.29
N ALA A 226 -2.80 5.23 -13.19
CA ALA A 226 -3.89 6.18 -13.42
C ALA A 226 -4.71 6.46 -12.15
N ARG A 227 -5.08 5.40 -11.42
CA ARG A 227 -5.81 5.51 -10.15
C ARG A 227 -4.97 6.19 -9.08
N LEU A 228 -3.70 5.82 -8.96
CA LEU A 228 -2.82 6.40 -7.96
C LEU A 228 -2.56 7.88 -8.24
N THR A 229 -2.35 8.27 -9.51
CA THR A 229 -2.22 9.67 -9.92
C THR A 229 -3.42 10.51 -9.50
N ALA A 230 -4.64 9.96 -9.57
CA ALA A 230 -5.83 10.65 -9.09
C ALA A 230 -5.83 10.78 -7.56
N LEU A 231 -5.55 9.68 -6.84
CA LEU A 231 -5.58 9.65 -5.38
C LEU A 231 -4.52 10.54 -4.73
N VAL A 232 -3.30 10.55 -5.26
CA VAL A 232 -2.23 11.38 -4.68
C VAL A 232 -2.53 12.87 -4.77
N ARG A 233 -3.45 13.32 -5.64
CA ARG A 233 -3.84 14.75 -5.70
C ARG A 233 -4.64 15.20 -4.49
N THR A 234 -5.27 14.28 -3.77
CA THR A 234 -6.15 14.61 -2.64
C THR A 234 -5.68 14.00 -1.31
N ALA A 235 -4.90 12.92 -1.35
CA ALA A 235 -4.47 12.18 -0.16
C ALA A 235 -3.58 12.96 0.82
N GLY A 236 -3.07 14.13 0.43
CA GLY A 236 -2.21 14.97 1.27
C GLY A 236 -2.74 16.38 1.49
N ASP A 237 -4.01 16.66 1.15
CA ASP A 237 -4.64 17.97 1.32
C ASP A 237 -4.55 18.43 2.79
N SER A 238 -3.70 19.43 3.05
CA SER A 238 -3.43 19.91 4.41
C SER A 238 -4.67 20.44 5.13
N ALA A 239 -5.60 21.08 4.42
CA ALA A 239 -6.80 21.66 5.02
C ALA A 239 -7.78 20.57 5.45
N ARG A 240 -8.06 19.61 4.56
CA ARG A 240 -8.90 18.44 4.87
C ARG A 240 -8.31 17.60 6.00
N LEU A 241 -6.99 17.38 5.99
CA LEU A 241 -6.32 16.62 7.05
C LEU A 241 -6.36 17.35 8.40
N ALA A 242 -6.25 18.69 8.40
CA ALA A 242 -6.40 19.47 9.63
C ALA A 242 -7.84 19.43 10.16
N GLU A 243 -8.83 19.49 9.27
CA GLU A 243 -10.25 19.36 9.63
C GLU A 243 -10.53 18.03 10.35
N LEU A 244 -10.02 16.91 9.81
CA LEU A 244 -10.11 15.58 10.43
C LEU A 244 -9.46 15.49 11.82
N LEU A 245 -8.56 16.42 12.14
CA LEU A 245 -7.83 16.48 13.40
C LEU A 245 -8.43 17.42 14.43
N THR A 246 -9.48 18.19 14.07
CA THR A 246 -10.05 19.24 14.94
C THR A 246 -10.48 18.71 16.30
N ASP A 247 -11.14 17.55 16.32
CA ASP A 247 -11.64 16.91 17.55
C ASP A 247 -10.83 15.68 17.95
N ALA A 248 -9.78 15.34 17.18
CA ALA A 248 -8.96 14.16 17.46
C ALA A 248 -7.91 14.49 18.53
N PRO A 249 -7.88 13.78 19.68
CA PRO A 249 -6.83 14.01 20.66
C PRO A 249 -5.47 13.66 20.06
N ALA A 250 -4.44 14.45 20.40
CA ALA A 250 -3.08 14.18 19.98
C ALA A 250 -2.58 12.83 20.53
N LEU A 251 -1.74 12.18 19.76
CA LEU A 251 -1.06 10.95 20.16
C LEU A 251 -0.16 11.22 21.39
N PRO A 252 -0.07 10.26 22.32
CA PRO A 252 0.78 10.37 23.49
C PRO A 252 2.26 10.26 23.13
N ASP A 253 3.14 10.46 24.12
CA ASP A 253 4.48 9.88 24.05
C ASP A 253 4.34 8.34 24.06
N PRO A 254 4.91 7.61 23.08
CA PRO A 254 4.78 6.16 23.00
C PRO A 254 5.33 5.41 24.22
N VAL A 255 6.21 6.01 25.03
CA VAL A 255 6.75 5.37 26.24
C VAL A 255 5.95 5.66 27.52
N ALA A 256 4.91 6.50 27.44
CA ALA A 256 4.05 6.80 28.58
C ALA A 256 3.24 5.56 29.02
N GLY A 257 3.01 5.41 30.32
CA GLY A 257 2.27 4.26 30.85
C GLY A 257 0.82 4.17 30.39
N ASP A 258 0.20 5.31 30.05
CA ASP A 258 -1.15 5.41 29.50
C ASP A 258 -1.19 5.45 27.95
N ALA A 259 -0.03 5.26 27.30
CA ALA A 259 0.09 5.36 25.84
C ALA A 259 -0.87 4.43 25.08
N PRO A 260 -1.07 3.14 25.46
CA PRO A 260 -2.01 2.27 24.76
C PRO A 260 -3.44 2.84 24.69
N ALA A 261 -3.98 3.31 25.82
CA ALA A 261 -5.34 3.83 25.90
C ALA A 261 -5.49 5.16 25.13
N ARG A 262 -4.49 6.05 25.25
CA ARG A 262 -4.50 7.34 24.55
C ARG A 262 -4.28 7.21 23.05
N THR A 263 -3.42 6.29 22.61
CA THR A 263 -3.26 5.95 21.19
C THR A 263 -4.55 5.37 20.62
N ALA A 264 -5.22 4.48 21.35
CA ALA A 264 -6.53 3.97 20.93
C ALA A 264 -7.56 5.09 20.78
N ALA A 265 -7.66 6.02 21.73
CA ALA A 265 -8.58 7.16 21.65
C ALA A 265 -8.28 8.06 20.43
N ALA A 266 -7.01 8.43 20.22
CA ALA A 266 -6.57 9.27 19.10
C ALA A 266 -6.84 8.62 17.74
N VAL A 267 -6.57 7.32 17.60
CA VAL A 267 -6.80 6.59 16.34
C VAL A 267 -8.29 6.36 16.09
N THR A 268 -9.07 6.07 17.14
CA THR A 268 -10.53 5.87 17.06
C THR A 268 -11.24 7.13 16.58
N ALA A 269 -10.81 8.31 17.03
CA ALA A 269 -11.37 9.60 16.63
C ALA A 269 -11.29 9.87 15.12
N LEU A 270 -10.40 9.18 14.41
CA LEU A 270 -10.28 9.30 12.95
C LEU A 270 -11.24 8.35 12.23
N PRO A 271 -12.06 8.86 11.28
CA PRO A 271 -12.90 8.01 10.43
C PRO A 271 -12.06 7.02 9.63
N HIS A 272 -12.46 5.76 9.58
CA HIS A 272 -11.81 4.76 8.75
C HIS A 272 -12.79 4.16 7.74
N ARG A 273 -12.21 3.63 6.66
CA ARG A 273 -12.92 2.79 5.71
C ARG A 273 -12.44 1.36 5.90
N PHE A 274 -13.36 0.43 6.06
CA PHE A 274 -13.05 -0.99 6.19
C PHE A 274 -13.51 -1.77 4.96
N GLY A 275 -12.69 -2.74 4.51
CA GLY A 275 -12.97 -3.53 3.32
C GLY A 275 -11.81 -4.47 2.97
N ASP A 276 -11.85 -5.05 1.77
CA ASP A 276 -11.01 -6.21 1.42
C ASP A 276 -9.53 -5.84 1.33
N GLY A 277 -9.24 -4.59 0.98
CA GLY A 277 -7.88 -4.05 0.98
C GLY A 277 -7.26 -3.85 2.37
N CYS A 278 -8.05 -3.93 3.44
CA CYS A 278 -7.54 -3.68 4.80
C CYS A 278 -6.59 -4.78 5.30
N LEU A 279 -6.63 -5.99 4.73
CA LEU A 279 -5.84 -7.16 5.18
C LEU A 279 -4.31 -6.94 5.21
N ARG A 280 -3.82 -5.92 4.50
CA ARG A 280 -2.39 -5.57 4.41
C ARG A 280 -2.01 -4.36 5.26
N CYS A 281 -2.99 -3.70 5.88
CA CYS A 281 -2.78 -2.57 6.76
C CYS A 281 -2.36 -3.05 8.15
N ASP A 282 -1.34 -2.44 8.76
CA ASP A 282 -0.90 -2.75 10.12
C ASP A 282 -2.02 -2.54 11.17
N LEU A 283 -3.02 -1.71 10.86
CA LEU A 283 -4.18 -1.46 11.73
C LEU A 283 -5.36 -2.41 11.49
N PHE A 284 -5.21 -3.45 10.65
CA PHE A 284 -6.31 -4.34 10.27
C PHE A 284 -7.06 -4.90 11.49
N THR A 285 -6.34 -5.51 12.42
CA THR A 285 -6.94 -6.17 13.60
C THR A 285 -7.66 -5.17 14.49
N PHE A 286 -7.07 -3.99 14.72
CA PHE A 286 -7.68 -2.93 15.50
C PHE A 286 -8.99 -2.43 14.84
N CYS A 287 -8.92 -2.05 13.57
CA CYS A 287 -10.10 -1.55 12.85
C CYS A 287 -11.17 -2.64 12.72
N ARG A 288 -10.77 -3.91 12.55
CA ARG A 288 -11.70 -5.03 12.54
C ARG A 288 -12.42 -5.18 13.88
N GLY A 289 -11.72 -5.02 15.00
CA GLY A 289 -12.32 -5.04 16.33
C GLY A 289 -13.37 -3.94 16.52
N GLU A 290 -13.11 -2.73 16.00
CA GLU A 290 -14.11 -1.65 15.98
C GLU A 290 -15.34 -2.03 15.15
N GLN A 291 -15.14 -2.60 13.95
CA GLN A 291 -16.24 -3.07 13.10
C GLN A 291 -17.06 -4.19 13.78
N GLU A 292 -16.40 -5.07 14.52
CA GLU A 292 -17.04 -6.14 15.29
C GLU A 292 -17.89 -5.58 16.44
N THR A 293 -17.32 -4.65 17.20
CA THR A 293 -18.02 -4.00 18.32
C THR A 293 -19.23 -3.21 17.82
N ALA A 294 -19.10 -2.53 16.68
CA ALA A 294 -20.18 -1.75 16.08
C ALA A 294 -21.21 -2.58 15.29
N GLN A 295 -21.03 -3.91 15.19
CA GLN A 295 -21.83 -4.78 14.30
C GLN A 295 -21.92 -4.21 12.88
N ALA A 296 -20.83 -3.62 12.37
CA ALA A 296 -20.83 -2.90 11.11
C ALA A 296 -20.83 -3.86 9.91
N ILE A 297 -21.63 -3.54 8.89
CA ILE A 297 -21.74 -4.38 7.68
C ILE A 297 -20.41 -4.48 6.93
N GLY A 298 -19.57 -3.46 7.02
CA GLY A 298 -18.25 -3.43 6.37
C GLY A 298 -17.38 -4.66 6.69
N ARG A 299 -17.57 -5.30 7.86
CA ARG A 299 -16.87 -6.54 8.23
C ARG A 299 -17.16 -7.72 7.29
N LEU A 300 -18.32 -7.73 6.65
CA LEU A 300 -18.77 -8.79 5.74
C LEU A 300 -18.12 -8.67 4.34
N GLY A 301 -17.25 -7.69 4.14
CA GLY A 301 -16.51 -7.48 2.90
C GLY A 301 -17.12 -6.39 2.02
N THR A 302 -16.34 -5.96 1.04
CA THR A 302 -16.64 -4.77 0.24
C THR A 302 -17.91 -4.92 -0.59
N ALA A 303 -18.16 -6.12 -1.12
CA ALA A 303 -19.37 -6.41 -1.89
C ALA A 303 -20.65 -6.24 -1.05
N VAL A 304 -20.66 -6.77 0.17
CA VAL A 304 -21.80 -6.65 1.10
C VAL A 304 -21.94 -5.21 1.60
N GLY A 305 -20.82 -4.56 1.96
CA GLY A 305 -20.83 -3.15 2.35
C GLY A 305 -21.42 -2.23 1.28
N ASN A 306 -21.11 -2.48 -0.01
CA ASN A 306 -21.68 -1.71 -1.11
C ASN A 306 -23.18 -2.03 -1.33
N ALA A 307 -23.57 -3.31 -1.22
CA ALA A 307 -24.97 -3.72 -1.37
C ALA A 307 -25.86 -3.12 -0.27
N CYS A 308 -25.32 -2.98 0.94
CA CYS A 308 -26.03 -2.42 2.09
C CYS A 308 -25.64 -0.97 2.39
N ALA A 309 -25.19 -0.18 1.40
CA ALA A 309 -24.65 1.17 1.65
C ALA A 309 -25.61 2.11 2.42
N SER A 310 -26.92 1.89 2.34
CA SER A 310 -27.94 2.65 3.08
C SER A 310 -28.12 2.22 4.53
N VAL A 311 -27.49 1.12 4.96
CA VAL A 311 -27.69 0.52 6.29
C VAL A 311 -26.31 0.17 6.89
N PRO A 312 -25.89 0.81 7.99
CA PRO A 312 -24.51 0.68 8.45
C PRO A 312 -24.25 -0.59 9.28
N THR A 313 -25.28 -1.18 9.90
CA THR A 313 -25.13 -2.30 10.85
C THR A 313 -25.87 -3.56 10.42
N VAL A 314 -25.35 -4.71 10.84
CA VAL A 314 -25.93 -6.04 10.58
C VAL A 314 -27.33 -6.12 11.17
N ASP A 315 -27.54 -5.67 12.41
CA ASP A 315 -28.85 -5.68 13.06
C ASP A 315 -29.89 -4.86 12.29
N ALA A 316 -29.51 -3.68 11.79
CA ALA A 316 -30.43 -2.85 11.01
C ALA A 316 -30.77 -3.48 9.65
N ALA A 317 -29.86 -4.25 9.05
CA ALA A 317 -30.13 -5.00 7.82
C ALA A 317 -31.03 -6.20 8.07
N LEU A 318 -30.80 -6.95 9.16
CA LEU A 318 -31.67 -8.05 9.58
C LEU A 318 -33.08 -7.56 9.92
N ALA A 319 -33.19 -6.41 10.61
CA ALA A 319 -34.48 -5.81 10.94
C ALA A 319 -35.28 -5.37 9.71
N LEU A 320 -34.60 -4.95 8.63
CA LEU A 320 -35.26 -4.72 7.34
C LEU A 320 -35.66 -6.04 6.67
N ALA A 321 -34.84 -7.09 6.79
CA ALA A 321 -35.09 -8.39 6.16
C ALA A 321 -36.31 -9.11 6.76
N ASP A 322 -36.49 -9.02 8.08
CA ASP A 322 -37.59 -9.65 8.81
C ASP A 322 -38.84 -8.74 8.94
N GLY A 323 -38.73 -7.49 8.51
CA GLY A 323 -39.81 -6.50 8.53
C GLY A 323 -40.07 -5.88 9.91
N SER A 324 -39.23 -6.13 10.91
CA SER A 324 -39.32 -5.48 12.22
C SER A 324 -39.00 -3.98 12.17
N ARG A 325 -38.29 -3.54 11.13
CA ARG A 325 -38.06 -2.13 10.79
C ARG A 325 -38.62 -1.84 9.39
N ALA A 326 -39.40 -0.76 9.27
CA ALA A 326 -39.84 -0.26 7.97
C ALA A 326 -38.70 0.46 7.23
N PRO A 327 -38.56 0.29 5.90
CA PRO A 327 -37.58 1.02 5.10
C PRO A 327 -37.90 2.52 5.06
N ALA A 328 -36.86 3.36 5.19
CA ALA A 328 -36.99 4.82 5.20
C ALA A 328 -36.96 5.46 3.80
N GLY A 329 -36.78 4.68 2.73
CA GLY A 329 -36.74 5.19 1.36
C GLY A 329 -36.52 4.10 0.31
N ALA A 330 -36.41 4.52 -0.95
CA ALA A 330 -36.33 3.60 -2.09
C ALA A 330 -35.11 2.66 -2.03
N ALA A 331 -33.95 3.15 -1.58
CA ALA A 331 -32.74 2.35 -1.44
C ALA A 331 -32.91 1.23 -0.39
N GLU A 332 -33.43 1.57 0.80
CA GLU A 332 -33.71 0.57 1.83
C GLU A 332 -34.84 -0.38 1.45
N THR A 333 -35.83 0.08 0.67
CA THR A 333 -36.92 -0.77 0.18
C THR A 333 -36.36 -1.86 -0.75
N ALA A 334 -35.53 -1.48 -1.71
CA ALA A 334 -34.89 -2.44 -2.62
C ALA A 334 -33.98 -3.42 -1.87
N LEU A 335 -33.26 -2.94 -0.84
CA LEU A 335 -32.43 -3.77 0.02
C LEU A 335 -33.28 -4.77 0.84
N ALA A 336 -34.32 -4.28 1.51
CA ALA A 336 -35.24 -5.11 2.30
C ALA A 336 -35.82 -6.23 1.44
N ASP A 337 -36.36 -5.91 0.27
CA ASP A 337 -36.89 -6.88 -0.70
C ASP A 337 -35.85 -7.96 -1.07
N GLY A 338 -34.59 -7.55 -1.28
CA GLY A 338 -33.49 -8.48 -1.57
C GLY A 338 -33.18 -9.40 -0.40
N LEU A 339 -33.07 -8.84 0.81
CA LEU A 339 -32.74 -9.59 2.02
C LEU A 339 -33.87 -10.53 2.42
N SER A 340 -35.13 -10.11 2.36
CA SER A 340 -36.29 -10.96 2.67
C SER A 340 -36.38 -12.15 1.71
N ARG A 341 -36.12 -11.95 0.41
CA ARG A 341 -36.02 -13.06 -0.56
C ARG A 341 -34.90 -14.04 -0.20
N ALA A 342 -33.73 -13.53 0.18
CA ALA A 342 -32.60 -14.36 0.57
C ALA A 342 -32.89 -15.16 1.85
N ALA A 343 -33.48 -14.52 2.87
CA ALA A 343 -33.90 -15.16 4.11
C ALA A 343 -34.90 -16.29 3.83
N ARG A 344 -35.91 -16.02 2.99
CA ARG A 344 -36.90 -17.03 2.61
C ARG A 344 -36.28 -18.23 1.86
N ALA A 345 -35.31 -17.96 0.98
CA ALA A 345 -34.58 -19.03 0.28
C ALA A 345 -33.78 -19.90 1.25
N LEU A 346 -33.15 -19.29 2.26
CA LEU A 346 -32.42 -19.99 3.33
C LEU A 346 -33.34 -20.87 4.18
N GLU A 347 -34.49 -20.36 4.59
CA GLU A 347 -35.50 -21.15 5.31
C GLU A 347 -35.95 -22.38 4.52
N LEU A 348 -36.25 -22.19 3.22
CA LEU A 348 -36.68 -23.28 2.34
C LEU A 348 -35.57 -24.32 2.11
N ALA A 349 -34.31 -23.89 2.08
CA ALA A 349 -33.17 -24.79 1.96
C ALA A 349 -32.91 -25.57 3.26
N ALA A 350 -33.07 -24.95 4.43
CA ALA A 350 -32.91 -25.59 5.72
C ALA A 350 -34.04 -26.56 6.08
N ALA A 351 -35.21 -26.43 5.45
CA ALA A 351 -36.35 -27.32 5.61
C ALA A 351 -36.26 -28.61 4.77
N ARG A 352 -35.16 -28.82 4.03
CA ARG A 352 -34.88 -30.02 3.23
C ARG A 352 -33.83 -30.89 3.92
#